data_AF-A0A954NM56-F1
#
_entry.id   AF-A0A954NM56-F1
#
_cell.length_a   1.000
_cell.length_b   1.000
_cell.length_c   1.000
_cell.angle_alpha   90.00
_cell.angle_beta   90.00
_cell.angle_gamma   90.00
#
_symmetry.space_group_name_H-M   'P 1'
#
loop_
_entity.id
_entity.type
_entity.pdbx_description
1 polymer ?
#
loop_
_entity_poly.entity_id
_entity_poly.type
_entity_poly.pdbx_seq_one_letter_code
_entity_poly.pdbx_strand_id
1 'polypeptide(L)'
;MQVRAQRRAFMGAPPIIPHPPLSGTCINCHTPEGGKVVLEIGLAPANPHTHTSGMSKSSRCKQCHVFKQDNKLFVESEFVALSPARHATKRAHATAPPVVPHGHFMREDCNACHSGAAARPEITCRHSDRLRCQQCHINQEGPTETDVLMDEQFVTFGH
;
A
#
# COMPACT_ATOMS: atom_id res chain seq x y z
N MET A 1 -6.92 -3.11 9.09
CA MET A 1 -5.57 -3.42 8.57
C MET A 1 -5.36 -4.88 8.15
N GLN A 2 -5.91 -5.89 8.84
CA GLN A 2 -5.67 -7.32 8.57
C GLN A 2 -5.93 -7.78 7.13
N VAL A 3 -7.07 -7.46 6.52
CA VAL A 3 -7.41 -7.94 5.15
C VAL A 3 -6.44 -7.42 4.08
N ARG A 4 -5.88 -6.21 4.25
CA ARG A 4 -4.88 -5.66 3.31
C ARG A 4 -3.54 -6.38 3.46
N ALA A 5 -3.13 -6.64 4.70
CA ALA A 5 -1.91 -7.36 5.01
C ALA A 5 -1.96 -8.80 4.47
N GLN A 6 -3.09 -9.50 4.64
CA GLN A 6 -3.30 -10.86 4.13
C GLN A 6 -3.20 -11.00 2.61
N ARG A 7 -3.32 -9.90 1.86
CA ARG A 7 -3.21 -9.90 0.39
C ARG A 7 -1.80 -9.59 -0.09
N ARG A 8 -0.82 -9.42 0.78
CA ARG A 8 0.57 -9.07 0.46
C ARG A 8 1.52 -9.99 1.21
N ALA A 9 2.66 -10.32 0.61
CA ALA A 9 3.69 -11.09 1.30
C ALA A 9 4.35 -10.27 2.43
N PHE A 10 4.60 -8.97 2.18
CA PHE A 10 5.18 -8.04 3.14
C PHE A 10 4.66 -6.62 2.89
N MET A 11 4.99 -5.65 3.77
CA MET A 11 4.60 -4.26 3.58
C MET A 11 5.19 -3.71 2.27
N GLY A 12 4.35 -3.14 1.42
CA GLY A 12 4.79 -2.62 0.12
C GLY A 12 4.65 -3.59 -1.03
N ALA A 13 4.79 -4.91 -0.80
CA ALA A 13 4.69 -5.96 -1.82
C ALA A 13 3.39 -5.84 -2.64
N PRO A 14 3.40 -6.04 -3.97
CA PRO A 14 2.19 -6.04 -4.78
C PRO A 14 1.12 -6.96 -4.19
N PRO A 15 -0.16 -6.52 -4.11
CA PRO A 15 -1.23 -7.36 -3.63
C PRO A 15 -1.57 -8.45 -4.65
N ILE A 16 -1.94 -9.63 -4.16
CA ILE A 16 -2.61 -10.65 -4.96
C ILE A 16 -3.95 -10.12 -5.49
N ILE A 17 -4.43 -10.71 -6.58
CA ILE A 17 -5.77 -10.46 -7.13
C ILE A 17 -6.76 -11.33 -6.33
N PRO A 18 -7.67 -10.72 -5.53
CA PRO A 18 -8.52 -11.45 -4.58
C PRO A 18 -9.89 -11.84 -5.15
N HIS A 19 -10.04 -11.79 -6.47
CA HIS A 19 -11.28 -12.09 -7.18
C HIS A 19 -10.97 -13.00 -8.38
N PRO A 20 -11.95 -13.76 -8.90
CA PRO A 20 -11.75 -14.53 -10.12
C PRO A 20 -11.46 -13.63 -11.33
N PRO A 21 -10.88 -14.16 -12.41
CA PRO A 21 -10.76 -13.43 -13.67
C PRO A 21 -12.14 -12.90 -14.12
N LEU A 22 -12.21 -11.59 -14.38
CA LEU A 22 -13.41 -10.94 -14.91
C LEU A 22 -13.19 -10.58 -16.38
N SER A 23 -14.26 -10.39 -17.13
CA SER A 23 -14.18 -9.93 -18.53
C SER A 23 -13.69 -8.48 -18.61
N GLY A 24 -12.96 -8.16 -19.70
CA GLY A 24 -12.41 -6.83 -19.93
C GLY A 24 -10.98 -6.64 -19.40
N THR A 25 -10.58 -5.38 -19.22
CA THR A 25 -9.22 -5.02 -18.77
C THR A 25 -9.22 -4.56 -17.32
N CYS A 26 -8.09 -4.71 -16.62
CA CYS A 26 -7.95 -4.36 -15.20
C CYS A 26 -8.39 -2.91 -14.91
N ILE A 27 -8.04 -1.99 -15.81
CA ILE A 27 -8.31 -0.54 -15.67
C ILE A 27 -9.79 -0.18 -15.82
N ASN A 28 -10.64 -1.10 -16.31
CA ASN A 28 -12.09 -0.86 -16.36
C ASN A 28 -12.68 -0.71 -14.96
N CYS A 29 -12.06 -1.32 -13.95
CA CYS A 29 -12.49 -1.24 -12.55
C CYS A 29 -11.45 -0.58 -11.65
N HIS A 30 -10.16 -0.81 -11.91
CA HIS A 30 -9.05 -0.16 -11.21
C HIS A 30 -8.69 1.17 -11.87
N THR A 31 -9.58 2.14 -11.77
CA THR A 31 -9.38 3.51 -12.28
C THR A 31 -8.40 4.29 -11.38
N PRO A 32 -7.90 5.48 -11.81
CA PRO A 32 -7.08 6.33 -10.94
C PRO A 32 -7.79 6.73 -9.63
N GLU A 33 -9.11 6.90 -9.66
CA GLU A 33 -9.91 7.29 -8.49
C GLU A 33 -10.39 6.08 -7.67
N GLY A 34 -10.40 4.90 -8.27
CA GLY A 34 -10.98 3.69 -7.70
C GLY A 34 -12.49 3.81 -7.46
N GLY A 35 -13.01 3.00 -6.55
CA GLY A 35 -14.39 3.12 -6.09
C GLY A 35 -15.44 2.58 -7.06
N LYS A 36 -15.04 1.94 -8.16
CA LYS A 36 -16.01 1.23 -9.01
C LYS A 36 -16.61 0.07 -8.23
N VAL A 37 -17.94 0.04 -8.13
CA VAL A 37 -18.67 -1.08 -7.55
C VAL A 37 -18.61 -2.26 -8.52
N VAL A 38 -18.11 -3.39 -8.03
CA VAL A 38 -18.16 -4.67 -8.70
C VAL A 38 -19.13 -5.54 -7.90
N LEU A 39 -20.22 -5.97 -8.54
CA LEU A 39 -21.27 -6.76 -7.89
C LEU A 39 -20.65 -7.99 -7.21
N GLU A 40 -21.11 -8.32 -6.00
CA GLU A 40 -20.63 -9.43 -5.16
C GLU A 40 -19.15 -9.38 -4.70
N ILE A 41 -18.35 -8.43 -5.21
CA ILE A 41 -16.94 -8.27 -4.83
C ILE A 41 -16.72 -7.01 -3.97
N GLY A 42 -17.44 -5.93 -4.26
CA GLY A 42 -17.33 -4.64 -3.58
C GLY A 42 -16.60 -3.57 -4.40
N LEU A 43 -15.98 -2.61 -3.72
CA LEU A 43 -15.31 -1.48 -4.38
C LEU A 43 -13.91 -1.87 -4.88
N ALA A 44 -13.66 -1.66 -6.16
CA ALA A 44 -12.33 -1.80 -6.73
C ALA A 44 -11.41 -0.69 -6.18
N PRO A 45 -10.20 -1.02 -5.68
CA PRO A 45 -9.23 -0.02 -5.28
C PRO A 45 -8.71 0.76 -6.49
N ALA A 46 -8.34 2.02 -6.25
CA ALA A 46 -7.67 2.84 -7.23
C ALA A 46 -6.32 2.25 -7.65
N ASN A 47 -5.90 2.57 -8.87
CA ASN A 47 -4.58 2.23 -9.40
C ASN A 47 -3.57 3.33 -9.00
N PRO A 48 -2.58 3.04 -8.13
CA PRO A 48 -1.64 4.05 -7.64
C PRO A 48 -0.48 4.35 -8.60
N HIS A 49 -0.37 3.59 -9.69
CA HIS A 49 0.70 3.68 -10.68
C HIS A 49 0.12 3.79 -12.09
N THR A 50 -0.86 4.69 -12.25
CA THR A 50 -1.49 5.06 -13.54
C THR A 50 -0.55 5.86 -14.43
N HIS A 51 0.43 6.54 -13.84
CA HIS A 51 1.40 7.39 -14.55
C HIS A 51 2.84 6.87 -14.49
N THR A 52 3.06 5.68 -13.93
CA THR A 52 4.39 5.11 -13.78
C THR A 52 4.90 4.59 -15.12
N SER A 53 5.95 5.25 -15.63
CA SER A 53 6.50 5.01 -16.97
C SER A 53 6.79 3.52 -17.19
N GLY A 54 6.30 2.99 -18.31
CA GLY A 54 6.46 1.58 -18.65
C GLY A 54 5.61 0.60 -17.84
N MET A 55 4.94 0.98 -16.75
CA MET A 55 4.22 0.02 -15.89
C MET A 55 2.70 0.20 -15.92
N SER A 56 2.19 1.37 -16.30
CA SER A 56 0.75 1.68 -16.32
C SER A 56 -0.10 0.96 -17.39
N LYS A 57 0.50 0.19 -18.30
CA LYS A 57 -0.25 -0.49 -19.37
C LYS A 57 -1.06 -1.65 -18.77
N SER A 58 -2.32 -1.78 -19.16
CA SER A 58 -3.24 -2.82 -18.66
C SER A 58 -2.72 -4.25 -18.84
N SER A 59 -1.92 -4.51 -19.88
CA SER A 59 -1.28 -5.82 -20.11
C SER A 59 -0.16 -6.16 -19.13
N ARG A 60 0.37 -5.17 -18.38
CA ARG A 60 1.53 -5.33 -17.51
C ARG A 60 1.19 -5.56 -16.04
N CYS A 61 -0.08 -5.39 -15.64
CA CYS A 61 -0.52 -5.58 -14.25
C CYS A 61 -0.16 -6.97 -13.72
N LYS A 62 -0.31 -8.01 -14.55
CA LYS A 62 -0.05 -9.41 -14.21
C LYS A 62 1.44 -9.78 -14.07
N GLN A 63 2.36 -8.83 -14.32
CA GLN A 63 3.78 -9.03 -14.03
C GLN A 63 4.06 -9.02 -12.52
N CYS A 64 3.23 -8.29 -11.76
CA CYS A 64 3.39 -8.12 -10.32
C CYS A 64 2.17 -8.63 -9.53
N HIS A 65 0.97 -8.46 -10.07
CA HIS A 65 -0.27 -8.89 -9.42
C HIS A 65 -0.70 -10.25 -9.94
N VAL A 66 -0.73 -11.24 -9.05
CA VAL A 66 -1.04 -12.64 -9.40
C VAL A 66 -2.35 -13.10 -8.78
N PHE A 67 -3.07 -13.96 -9.49
CA PHE A 67 -4.23 -14.64 -8.95
C PHE A 67 -3.79 -15.70 -7.93
N LYS A 68 -4.50 -15.78 -6.80
CA LYS A 68 -4.31 -16.87 -5.85
C LYS A 68 -4.89 -18.16 -6.42
N GLN A 69 -4.07 -19.21 -6.49
CA GLN A 69 -4.47 -20.53 -7.03
C GLN A 69 -4.98 -21.47 -5.92
N ASP A 70 -4.33 -21.46 -4.75
CA ASP A 70 -4.68 -22.29 -3.59
C ASP A 70 -4.50 -21.49 -2.29
N ASN A 71 -5.21 -21.89 -1.24
CA ASN A 71 -5.04 -21.43 0.14
C ASN A 71 -4.00 -22.25 0.92
N LYS A 72 -3.52 -23.38 0.38
CA LYS A 72 -2.50 -24.23 0.99
C LYS A 72 -1.11 -23.90 0.47
N LEU A 73 -0.11 -24.08 1.33
CA LEU A 73 1.28 -24.07 0.93
C LEU A 73 1.63 -25.39 0.22
N PHE A 74 2.43 -25.33 -0.84
CA PHE A 74 3.01 -26.53 -1.46
C PHE A 74 4.04 -27.18 -0.54
N VAL A 75 4.86 -26.34 0.11
CA VAL A 75 5.82 -26.69 1.15
C VAL A 75 5.84 -25.56 2.18
N GLU A 76 6.12 -25.88 3.44
CA GLU A 76 6.27 -24.88 4.49
C GLU A 76 7.36 -23.86 4.13
N SER A 77 7.19 -22.63 4.62
CA SER A 77 8.10 -21.52 4.36
C SER A 77 8.47 -20.86 5.67
N GLU A 78 9.76 -20.70 5.91
CA GLU A 78 10.30 -19.92 7.03
C GLU A 78 10.36 -18.42 6.73
N PHE A 79 9.70 -17.97 5.65
CA PHE A 79 9.66 -16.56 5.29
C PHE A 79 8.96 -15.75 6.39
N VAL A 80 9.71 -14.86 7.01
CA VAL A 80 9.19 -13.86 7.93
C VAL A 80 9.26 -12.51 7.24
N ALA A 81 8.10 -11.88 7.03
CA ALA A 81 8.04 -10.51 6.55
C ALA A 81 8.67 -9.59 7.59
N LEU A 82 9.52 -8.66 7.15
CA LEU A 82 9.96 -7.56 8.02
C LEU A 82 8.72 -6.89 8.59
N SER A 83 8.69 -6.76 9.93
CA SER A 83 7.64 -6.01 10.60
C SER A 83 7.58 -4.64 9.95
N PRO A 84 6.39 -4.15 9.54
CA PRO A 84 6.29 -2.76 9.19
C PRO A 84 6.80 -2.00 10.41
N ALA A 85 7.89 -1.25 10.27
CA ALA A 85 8.28 -0.34 11.33
C ALA A 85 7.00 0.39 11.71
N ARG A 86 6.69 0.47 13.00
CA ARG A 86 5.52 1.20 13.46
C ARG A 86 5.81 2.65 13.10
N HIS A 87 5.51 3.03 11.86
CA HIS A 87 5.65 4.37 11.37
C HIS A 87 4.45 5.11 11.95
N ALA A 88 4.47 5.30 13.28
CA ALA A 88 3.82 6.43 13.89
C ALA A 88 4.30 7.61 13.05
N THR A 89 3.36 8.23 12.34
CA THR A 89 3.66 9.30 11.40
C THR A 89 4.43 10.36 12.16
N LYS A 90 5.76 10.37 12.01
CA LYS A 90 6.61 11.32 12.73
C LYS A 90 6.14 12.71 12.31
N ARG A 91 5.92 13.56 13.29
CA ARG A 91 5.54 14.95 13.11
C ARG A 91 6.49 15.78 13.95
N ALA A 92 6.89 16.93 13.42
CA ALA A 92 7.66 17.89 14.20
C ALA A 92 6.84 18.42 15.40
N HIS A 93 5.52 18.58 15.23
CA HIS A 93 4.57 18.98 16.28
C HIS A 93 3.14 18.52 15.92
N ALA A 94 2.17 18.67 16.84
CA ALA A 94 0.81 18.14 16.70
C ALA A 94 0.08 18.55 15.40
N THR A 95 0.32 19.77 14.92
CA THR A 95 -0.30 20.32 13.70
C THR A 95 0.58 20.20 12.45
N ALA A 96 1.83 19.72 12.57
CA ALA A 96 2.72 19.54 11.43
C ALA A 96 2.18 18.44 10.51
N PRO A 97 2.36 18.56 9.18
CA PRO A 97 2.10 17.46 8.27
C PRO A 97 2.88 16.20 8.68
N PRO A 98 2.27 15.01 8.61
CA PRO A 98 2.99 13.77 8.81
C PRO A 98 4.00 13.53 7.69
N VAL A 99 5.15 12.97 8.03
CA VAL A 99 6.09 12.41 7.05
C VAL A 99 5.46 11.21 6.30
N VAL A 100 5.85 11.00 5.05
CA VAL A 100 5.46 9.85 4.23
C VAL A 100 6.27 8.63 4.68
N PRO A 101 5.64 7.58 5.21
CA PRO A 101 6.35 6.44 5.82
C PRO A 101 6.75 5.36 4.81
N HIS A 102 6.67 5.63 3.51
CA HIS A 102 6.91 4.65 2.46
C HIS A 102 7.53 5.30 1.22
N GLY A 103 8.20 4.50 0.39
CA GLY A 103 8.68 4.96 -0.91
C GLY A 103 7.55 5.33 -1.88
N HIS A 104 7.86 6.17 -2.86
CA HIS A 104 6.91 6.63 -3.89
C HIS A 104 6.86 5.77 -5.14
N PHE A 105 7.89 4.98 -5.44
CA PHE A 105 7.88 4.13 -6.62
C PHE A 105 6.67 3.18 -6.60
N MET A 106 5.88 3.15 -7.67
CA MET A 106 4.60 2.45 -7.79
C MET A 106 3.48 2.95 -6.85
N ARG A 107 3.67 4.14 -6.26
CA ARG A 107 2.78 4.84 -5.32
C ARG A 107 2.81 6.35 -5.55
N GLU A 108 3.05 6.76 -6.78
CA GLU A 108 3.23 8.17 -7.14
C GLU A 108 1.91 8.94 -7.05
N ASP A 109 0.77 8.27 -7.26
CA ASP A 109 -0.56 8.84 -7.02
C ASP A 109 -0.97 8.67 -5.55
N CYS A 110 -0.76 9.72 -4.76
CA CYS A 110 -1.12 9.78 -3.35
C CYS A 110 -2.64 9.57 -3.14
N ASN A 111 -3.46 10.11 -4.05
CA ASN A 111 -4.92 10.10 -3.93
C ASN A 111 -5.49 8.70 -4.11
N ALA A 112 -4.80 7.81 -4.83
CA ALA A 112 -5.23 6.41 -4.98
C ALA A 112 -5.39 5.66 -3.65
N CYS A 113 -4.70 6.06 -2.59
CA CYS A 113 -4.85 5.45 -1.26
C CYS A 113 -5.47 6.40 -0.23
N HIS A 114 -5.22 7.70 -0.37
CA HIS A 114 -5.62 8.70 0.62
C HIS A 114 -6.91 9.44 0.26
N SER A 115 -7.56 9.16 -0.87
CA SER A 115 -8.76 9.87 -1.32
C SER A 115 -9.76 8.94 -2.02
N GLY A 116 -11.02 9.38 -2.14
CA GLY A 116 -12.07 8.65 -2.85
C GLY A 116 -12.75 7.55 -2.04
N ALA A 117 -13.80 6.95 -2.63
CA ALA A 117 -14.66 6.00 -1.93
C ALA A 117 -13.96 4.67 -1.55
N ALA A 118 -12.90 4.30 -2.28
CA ALA A 118 -12.12 3.11 -1.98
C ALA A 118 -10.97 3.36 -0.98
N ALA A 119 -10.72 4.61 -0.60
CA ALA A 119 -9.73 4.95 0.42
C ALA A 119 -10.11 4.36 1.77
N ARG A 120 -9.09 4.13 2.58
CA ARG A 120 -9.25 3.59 3.93
C ARG A 120 -9.46 4.75 4.90
N PRO A 121 -10.56 4.76 5.69
CA PRO A 121 -10.88 5.89 6.58
C PRO A 121 -9.74 6.31 7.51
N GLU A 122 -8.90 5.36 7.92
CA GLU A 122 -7.79 5.58 8.85
C GLU A 122 -6.64 6.41 8.25
N ILE A 123 -6.52 6.42 6.92
CA ILE A 123 -5.46 7.16 6.20
C ILE A 123 -6.02 8.21 5.24
N THR A 124 -7.34 8.39 5.17
CA THR A 124 -7.95 9.35 4.26
C THR A 124 -7.47 10.78 4.55
N CYS A 125 -7.00 11.45 3.50
CA CYS A 125 -6.60 12.84 3.50
C CYS A 125 -7.84 13.73 3.70
N ARG A 126 -7.76 14.65 4.66
CA ARG A 126 -8.85 15.61 4.93
C ARG A 126 -8.82 16.85 4.03
N HIS A 127 -7.81 16.96 3.19
CA HIS A 127 -7.54 18.09 2.29
C HIS A 127 -7.02 17.56 0.95
N SER A 128 -7.81 16.68 0.34
CA SER A 128 -7.51 16.03 -0.95
C SER A 128 -7.55 17.01 -2.13
N ASP A 129 -8.09 18.21 -1.92
CA ASP A 129 -8.03 19.36 -2.82
C ASP A 129 -6.60 19.89 -3.02
N ARG A 130 -5.68 19.59 -2.09
CA ARG A 130 -4.27 19.97 -2.19
C ARG A 130 -3.49 18.95 -3.03
N LEU A 131 -3.35 19.24 -4.31
CA LEU A 131 -2.78 18.31 -5.30
C LEU A 131 -1.26 18.07 -5.17
N ARG A 132 -0.50 18.99 -4.55
CA ARG A 132 0.96 18.88 -4.39
C ARG A 132 1.35 18.37 -3.02
N CYS A 133 1.06 17.09 -2.73
CA CYS A 133 1.23 16.49 -1.41
C CYS A 133 2.67 16.63 -0.86
N GLN A 134 3.66 16.42 -1.72
CA GLN A 134 5.09 16.48 -1.38
C GLN A 134 5.60 17.89 -1.04
N GLN A 135 4.81 18.94 -1.26
CA GLN A 135 5.14 20.28 -0.78
C GLN A 135 5.15 20.36 0.75
N CYS A 136 4.33 19.52 1.41
CA CYS A 136 4.17 19.51 2.86
C CYS A 136 4.56 18.16 3.48
N HIS A 137 4.30 17.06 2.78
CA HIS A 137 4.58 15.71 3.25
C HIS A 137 5.92 15.24 2.69
N ILE A 138 6.96 15.36 3.51
CA ILE A 138 8.31 14.91 3.18
C ILE A 138 8.45 13.40 3.38
N ASN A 139 9.32 12.76 2.61
CA ASN A 139 9.64 11.34 2.82
C ASN A 139 10.35 11.14 4.16
N GLN A 140 10.09 10.01 4.81
CA GLN A 140 11.06 9.51 5.76
C GLN A 140 12.35 9.15 5.03
N GLU A 141 13.48 9.59 5.58
CA GLU A 141 14.75 8.95 5.27
C GLU A 141 14.70 7.49 5.75
N GLY A 142 15.42 6.60 5.07
CA GLY A 142 15.49 5.18 5.45
C GLY A 142 15.93 5.03 6.91
N PRO A 143 15.73 3.85 7.53
CA PRO A 143 16.22 3.61 8.88
C PRO A 143 17.71 3.94 8.93
N THR A 144 18.09 4.82 9.84
CA THR A 144 19.51 5.01 10.18
C THR A 144 19.98 3.79 10.97
N GLU A 145 21.28 3.47 11.00
CA GLU A 145 21.78 2.31 11.78
C GLU A 145 21.27 2.30 13.23
N THR A 146 20.99 3.48 13.80
CA THR A 146 20.35 3.70 15.11
C THR A 146 18.90 3.21 15.22
N ASP A 147 18.10 3.26 14.17
CA ASP A 147 16.69 2.83 14.20
C ASP A 147 16.55 1.29 14.23
N VAL A 148 17.53 0.57 13.66
CA VAL A 148 17.58 -0.91 13.66
C VAL A 148 17.98 -1.45 15.03
N LEU A 149 18.93 -0.78 15.70
CA LEU A 149 19.46 -1.19 17.00
C LEU A 149 18.46 -0.98 18.16
N MET A 150 17.55 -0.01 18.04
CA MET A 150 16.51 0.22 19.06
C MET A 150 15.41 -0.86 19.03
N ASP A 151 15.06 -1.41 17.87
CA ASP A 151 14.05 -2.48 17.77
C ASP A 151 14.57 -3.83 18.34
N GLU A 152 15.88 -4.09 18.30
CA GLU A 152 16.47 -5.29 18.93
C GLU A 152 16.55 -5.20 20.46
N GLN A 153 16.61 -3.99 21.02
CA GLN A 153 16.69 -3.79 22.47
C GLN A 153 15.35 -3.93 23.20
N PHE A 154 14.20 -3.84 22.51
CA PHE A 154 12.89 -4.07 23.11
C PHE A 154 12.51 -5.56 23.24
N VAL A 155 13.30 -6.48 22.66
CA VAL A 155 13.03 -7.93 22.72
C VAL A 155 13.66 -8.60 23.95
N THR A 156 14.48 -7.89 24.75
CA THR A 156 15.26 -8.51 25.84
C THR A 156 14.80 -8.22 27.28
N PHE A 157 13.66 -7.55 27.50
CA PHE A 157 13.12 -7.38 28.86
C PHE A 157 11.66 -7.84 28.96
N GLY A 158 11.51 -9.17 29.04
CA GLY A 158 10.27 -9.85 29.39
C GLY A 158 10.59 -11.21 30.01
N HIS A 159 11.24 -11.21 31.17
CA HIS A 159 11.22 -12.32 32.14
C HIS A 159 10.23 -11.96 33.23
#